data_AF-A0A975EHG8-F1
#
_entry.id   AF-A0A975EHG8-F1
#
_cell.length_a   1.000
_cell.length_b   1.000
_cell.length_c   1.000
_cell.angle_alpha   90.00
_cell.angle_beta   90.00
_cell.angle_gamma   90.00
#
_symmetry.space_group_name_H-M   'P 1'
#
loop_
_entity.id
_entity.type
_entity.pdbx_description
1 polymer ?
#
loop_
_entity_poly.entity_id
_entity_poly.type
_entity_poly.pdbx_seq_one_letter_code
_entity_poly.pdbx_strand_id
1 'polypeptide(L)'
;MKLTVSAILVCLLILVAAYFANRENTASGSPAPHDVTKTKGSPRNPSERAARNQYAEKNWNLGEPTTASERAYEDATTAGEKQTVLAKLEASDPGSLANVLRRALLNPDEGLRIHAVMMTPSIYQFPEDATDILAAASCDDSAEVRSHALQMLNEQPSETKLKVYATTLGSPLAEVREMTVLELGRMKSKPALELLFQGLGYGDPDFSMKVNDELSTLINARFDSLDEANGWWKANSVKFDERLMRIED
;
A
#
# COMPACT_ATOMS: atom_id res chain seq x y z
N MET A 1 0.25 6.25 -32.49
CA MET A 1 0.00 6.56 -31.06
C MET A 1 1.07 5.88 -30.22
N LYS A 2 2.23 6.51 -30.00
CA LYS A 2 3.38 5.94 -29.26
C LYS A 2 4.01 6.95 -28.28
N LEU A 3 3.23 7.91 -27.77
CA LEU A 3 3.73 9.06 -27.02
C LEU A 3 3.30 9.13 -25.54
N THR A 4 2.59 8.14 -24.99
CA THR A 4 2.04 8.26 -23.61
C THR A 4 2.75 7.45 -22.54
N VAL A 5 3.43 6.35 -22.90
CA VAL A 5 4.17 5.54 -21.90
C VAL A 5 5.47 6.24 -21.45
N SER A 6 6.09 7.04 -22.33
CA SER A 6 7.36 7.70 -22.03
C SER A 6 7.23 8.87 -21.06
N ALA A 7 6.11 9.60 -21.05
CA ALA A 7 5.90 10.72 -20.13
C ALA A 7 5.59 10.24 -18.70
N ILE A 8 4.92 9.09 -18.57
CA ILE A 8 4.57 8.47 -17.29
C ILE A 8 5.82 7.92 -16.60
N LEU A 9 6.70 7.25 -17.36
CA LEU A 9 7.98 6.76 -16.83
C LEU A 9 8.87 7.93 -16.39
N VAL A 10 8.85 9.05 -17.13
CA VAL A 10 9.63 10.25 -16.82
C VAL A 10 9.12 10.95 -15.57
N CYS A 11 7.81 11.08 -15.35
CA CYS A 11 7.29 11.66 -14.10
C CYS A 11 7.57 10.78 -12.87
N LEU A 12 7.47 9.46 -12.98
CA LEU A 12 7.84 8.53 -11.90
C LEU A 12 9.35 8.55 -11.63
N LEU A 13 10.18 8.61 -12.67
CA LEU A 13 11.63 8.77 -12.52
C LEU A 13 12.01 10.12 -11.91
N ILE A 14 11.29 11.21 -12.21
CA ILE A 14 11.53 12.53 -11.61
C ILE A 14 11.17 12.53 -10.12
N LEU A 15 10.07 11.89 -9.72
CA LEU A 15 9.69 11.80 -8.30
C LEU A 15 10.65 10.91 -7.51
N VAL A 16 11.09 9.79 -8.10
CA VAL A 16 12.09 8.90 -7.50
C VAL A 16 13.47 9.58 -7.44
N ALA A 17 13.89 10.31 -8.48
CA ALA A 17 15.16 11.03 -8.49
C ALA A 17 15.18 12.22 -7.51
N ALA A 18 14.06 12.95 -7.36
CA ALA A 18 13.93 14.01 -6.37
C ALA A 18 14.03 13.47 -4.94
N TYR A 19 13.51 12.26 -4.70
CA TYR A 19 13.64 11.55 -3.43
C TYR A 19 15.09 11.15 -3.13
N PHE A 20 15.85 10.63 -4.11
CA PHE A 20 17.27 10.29 -3.92
C PHE A 20 18.19 11.52 -3.79
N ALA A 21 17.96 12.59 -4.55
CA ALA A 21 18.76 13.82 -4.45
C ALA A 21 18.62 14.51 -3.07
N ASN A 22 17.47 14.37 -2.42
CA ASN A 22 17.26 14.87 -1.05
C ASN A 22 17.99 14.02 0.02
N ARG A 23 18.35 12.76 -0.32
CA ARG A 23 19.06 11.83 0.57
C ARG A 23 20.57 11.99 0.53
N GLU A 24 21.16 12.42 -0.60
CA GLU A 24 22.61 12.64 -0.69
C GLU A 24 23.08 13.93 0.02
N ASN A 25 22.20 14.91 0.19
CA ASN A 25 22.51 16.17 0.89
C ASN A 25 22.62 16.05 2.42
N THR A 26 22.27 14.90 3.01
CA THR A 26 22.36 14.67 4.46
C THR A 26 23.52 13.77 4.88
N ALA A 27 24.36 13.31 3.94
CA ALA A 27 25.42 12.33 4.19
C ALA A 27 26.86 12.88 4.14
N SER A 28 27.10 14.17 4.42
CA SER A 28 28.47 14.70 4.60
C SER A 28 28.84 14.78 6.09
N GLY A 29 29.19 13.64 6.68
CA GLY A 29 29.68 13.57 8.05
C GLY A 29 30.35 12.23 8.33
N SER A 30 31.56 12.05 7.80
CA SER A 30 32.38 10.86 8.08
C SER A 30 32.96 10.91 9.50
N PRO A 31 32.98 9.79 10.23
CA PRO A 31 34.17 9.47 11.01
C PRO A 31 34.71 8.05 10.72
N ALA A 32 36.02 7.93 10.98
CA ALA A 32 36.94 6.85 10.67
C ALA A 32 36.61 5.49 11.38
N PRO A 33 37.28 4.38 11.01
CA PRO A 33 36.80 3.03 11.26
C PRO A 33 37.16 2.54 12.66
N HIS A 34 36.17 2.05 13.41
CA HIS A 34 36.39 1.26 14.61
C HIS A 34 36.05 -0.21 14.36
N ASP A 35 37.08 -1.03 14.50
CA ASP A 35 37.06 -2.47 14.71
C ASP A 35 36.16 -2.85 15.89
N VAL A 36 35.15 -3.71 15.67
CA VAL A 36 34.44 -4.39 16.77
C VAL A 36 34.04 -5.81 16.36
N THR A 37 34.75 -6.74 16.97
CA THR A 37 34.39 -8.14 17.14
C THR A 37 33.10 -8.32 17.96
N LYS A 38 32.29 -9.32 17.61
CA LYS A 38 31.26 -10.02 18.43
C LYS A 38 30.44 -9.16 19.43
N THR A 39 29.16 -8.98 19.14
CA THR A 39 28.13 -8.84 20.20
C THR A 39 26.91 -9.72 19.91
N LYS A 40 26.70 -10.68 20.82
CA LYS A 40 25.46 -11.43 21.05
C LYS A 40 24.29 -10.45 21.26
N GLY A 41 23.09 -10.89 20.87
CA GLY A 41 21.86 -10.11 20.89
C GLY A 41 21.60 -9.33 22.19
N SER A 42 21.38 -8.03 22.01
CA SER A 42 20.74 -7.16 22.99
C SER A 42 19.23 -7.14 22.76
N PRO A 43 18.41 -6.94 23.82
CA PRO A 43 16.96 -6.84 23.68
C PRO A 43 16.59 -5.58 22.88
N ARG A 44 15.72 -5.75 21.87
CA ARG A 44 15.26 -4.69 20.97
C ARG A 44 14.52 -3.59 21.73
N ASN A 45 14.80 -2.34 21.36
CA ASN A 45 14.27 -1.14 21.98
C ASN A 45 12.75 -1.00 21.69
N PRO A 46 11.89 -0.71 22.69
CA PRO A 46 10.48 -0.42 22.49
C PRO A 46 10.18 0.68 21.47
N SER A 47 11.10 1.62 21.20
CA SER A 47 10.92 2.65 20.17
C SER A 47 11.05 2.11 18.74
N GLU A 48 11.70 0.96 18.52
CA GLU A 48 11.76 0.27 17.22
C GLU A 48 10.45 -0.49 16.93
N ARG A 49 9.63 -0.77 17.96
CA ARG A 49 8.26 -1.27 17.81
C ARG A 49 7.26 -0.16 17.40
N ALA A 50 7.64 1.11 17.44
CA ALA A 50 6.69 2.22 17.25
C ALA A 50 6.52 2.65 15.78
N ALA A 51 7.32 2.11 14.86
CA ALA A 51 7.22 2.32 13.42
C ALA A 51 6.71 1.02 12.79
N ARG A 52 5.47 0.66 13.08
CA ARG A 52 4.83 -0.57 12.59
C ARG A 52 3.71 -0.21 11.64
N ASN A 53 3.46 -1.11 10.69
CA ASN A 53 2.35 -1.07 9.76
C ASN A 53 1.02 -1.03 10.54
N GLN A 54 0.52 0.18 10.82
CA GLN A 54 -0.61 0.41 11.71
C GLN A 54 -1.89 -0.27 11.20
N TYR A 55 -2.05 -0.39 9.88
CA TYR A 55 -3.15 -1.15 9.29
C TYR A 55 -3.03 -2.63 9.66
N ALA A 56 -1.88 -3.26 9.40
CA ALA A 56 -1.67 -4.68 9.69
C ALA A 56 -1.89 -4.98 11.17
N GLU A 57 -1.36 -4.15 12.07
CA GLU A 57 -1.50 -4.35 13.52
C GLU A 57 -2.94 -4.22 14.01
N LYS A 58 -3.70 -3.28 13.43
CA LYS A 58 -5.10 -3.05 13.80
C LYS A 58 -6.01 -4.15 13.29
N ASN A 59 -5.74 -4.69 12.10
CA ASN A 59 -6.66 -5.56 11.39
C ASN A 59 -6.29 -7.05 11.46
N TRP A 60 -5.04 -7.41 11.72
CA TRP A 60 -4.61 -8.79 11.81
C TRP A 60 -4.47 -9.26 13.25
N ASN A 61 -5.38 -10.13 13.68
CA ASN A 61 -5.22 -10.90 14.90
C ASN A 61 -4.68 -12.31 14.55
N LEU A 62 -3.36 -12.40 14.31
CA LEU A 62 -2.73 -13.65 13.87
C LEU A 62 -2.60 -14.70 14.99
N GLY A 63 -2.81 -14.32 16.25
CA GLY A 63 -2.67 -15.20 17.41
C GLY A 63 -1.32 -15.94 17.47
N GLU A 64 -1.32 -17.06 18.20
CA GLU A 64 -0.19 -17.98 18.24
C GLU A 64 -0.06 -18.79 16.93
N PRO A 65 1.15 -19.18 16.52
CA PRO A 65 1.38 -20.03 15.34
C PRO A 65 0.64 -21.37 15.41
N THR A 66 -0.34 -21.57 14.54
CA THR A 66 -1.19 -22.78 14.57
C THR A 66 -0.69 -23.87 13.64
N THR A 67 -0.04 -23.50 12.54
CA THR A 67 0.51 -24.44 11.55
C THR A 67 1.99 -24.72 11.77
N ALA A 68 2.48 -25.84 11.21
CA ALA A 68 3.91 -26.15 11.25
C ALA A 68 4.75 -25.10 10.50
N SER A 69 4.21 -24.56 9.41
CA SER A 69 4.80 -23.50 8.60
C SER A 69 4.94 -22.19 9.37
N GLU A 70 3.90 -21.78 10.10
CA GLU A 70 3.94 -20.60 10.97
C GLU A 70 4.93 -20.79 12.12
N ARG A 71 4.96 -21.96 12.76
CA ARG A 71 5.95 -22.26 13.82
C ARG A 71 7.37 -22.23 13.29
N ALA A 72 7.64 -22.87 12.15
CA ALA A 72 8.97 -22.85 11.53
C ALA A 72 9.41 -21.42 11.19
N TYR A 73 8.49 -20.56 10.77
CA TYR A 73 8.78 -19.15 10.54
C TYR A 73 9.10 -18.41 11.84
N GLU A 74 8.36 -18.64 12.92
CA GLU A 74 8.64 -17.97 14.21
C GLU A 74 9.91 -18.50 14.89
N ASP A 75 10.19 -19.80 14.79
CA ASP A 75 11.40 -20.44 15.32
C ASP A 75 12.68 -19.96 14.61
N ALA A 76 12.57 -19.51 13.36
CA ALA A 76 13.67 -18.89 12.62
C ALA A 76 14.08 -17.55 13.27
N THR A 77 15.37 -17.43 13.59
CA THR A 77 15.90 -16.34 14.41
C THR A 77 16.44 -15.16 13.60
N THR A 78 16.90 -15.43 12.38
CA THR A 78 17.46 -14.42 11.47
C THR A 78 16.52 -14.12 10.30
N ALA A 79 16.66 -12.94 9.70
CA ALA A 79 15.92 -12.58 8.48
C ALA A 79 16.18 -13.59 7.34
N GLY A 80 17.43 -14.04 7.18
CA GLY A 80 17.80 -15.05 6.18
C GLY A 80 17.15 -16.42 6.40
N GLU A 81 17.04 -16.87 7.65
CA GLU A 81 16.30 -18.10 7.97
C GLU A 81 14.80 -17.94 7.68
N LYS A 82 14.21 -16.79 8.04
CA LYS A 82 12.80 -16.48 7.75
C LYS A 82 12.53 -16.42 6.24
N GLN A 83 13.42 -15.81 5.45
CA GLN A 83 13.36 -15.83 3.97
C GLN A 83 13.46 -17.26 3.42
N THR A 84 14.32 -18.09 4.01
CA THR A 84 14.45 -19.51 3.61
C THR A 84 13.15 -20.29 3.89
N VAL A 85 12.48 -20.03 5.01
CA VAL A 85 11.17 -20.64 5.30
C VAL A 85 10.13 -20.20 4.27
N LEU A 86 10.05 -18.89 3.98
CA LEU A 86 9.14 -18.34 2.99
C LEU A 86 9.34 -18.98 1.60
N ALA A 87 10.58 -19.01 1.09
CA ALA A 87 10.90 -19.59 -0.22
C ALA A 87 10.56 -21.09 -0.31
N LYS A 88 10.70 -21.84 0.80
CA LYS A 88 10.27 -23.25 0.85
C LYS A 88 8.74 -23.38 0.74
N LEU A 89 8.00 -22.54 1.45
CA LEU A 89 6.54 -22.57 1.44
C LEU A 89 5.96 -22.21 0.08
N GLU A 90 6.53 -21.21 -0.59
CA GLU A 90 6.16 -20.88 -1.97
C GLU A 90 6.23 -22.11 -2.90
N ALA A 91 7.27 -22.92 -2.77
CA ALA A 91 7.44 -24.10 -3.61
C ALA A 91 6.54 -25.29 -3.21
N SER A 92 6.18 -25.43 -1.93
CA SER A 92 5.55 -26.66 -1.42
C SER A 92 4.10 -26.52 -0.96
N ASP A 93 3.73 -25.36 -0.42
CA ASP A 93 2.41 -25.10 0.17
C ASP A 93 2.05 -23.60 0.12
N PRO A 94 1.68 -23.08 -1.07
CA PRO A 94 1.23 -21.70 -1.22
C PRO A 94 -0.02 -21.36 -0.39
N GLY A 95 -0.83 -22.36 -0.01
CA GLY A 95 -2.03 -22.14 0.80
C GLY A 95 -1.70 -21.69 2.23
N SER A 96 -0.62 -22.22 2.81
CA SER A 96 -0.12 -21.77 4.11
C SER A 96 0.71 -20.48 4.05
N LEU A 97 1.08 -20.02 2.85
CA LEU A 97 2.00 -18.89 2.68
C LEU A 97 1.37 -17.56 3.16
N ALA A 98 0.07 -17.35 2.97
CA ALA A 98 -0.60 -16.09 3.30
C ALA A 98 -0.38 -15.64 4.76
N ASN A 99 -0.61 -16.53 5.74
CA ASN A 99 -0.40 -16.19 7.15
C ASN A 99 1.07 -15.92 7.48
N VAL A 100 1.99 -16.62 6.82
CA VAL A 100 3.42 -16.40 7.03
C VAL A 100 3.87 -15.06 6.42
N LEU A 101 3.30 -14.66 5.27
CA LEU A 101 3.51 -13.33 4.69
C LEU A 101 2.96 -12.21 5.60
N ARG A 102 1.78 -12.39 6.20
CA ARG A 102 1.24 -11.44 7.19
C ARG A 102 2.19 -11.28 8.39
N ARG A 103 2.73 -12.39 8.92
CA ARG A 103 3.74 -12.35 9.99
C ARG A 103 5.02 -11.64 9.54
N ALA A 104 5.44 -11.86 8.30
CA ALA A 104 6.60 -11.19 7.72
C ALA A 104 6.42 -9.69 7.55
N LEU A 105 5.23 -9.23 7.17
CA LEU A 105 4.89 -7.79 7.13
C LEU A 105 4.81 -7.13 8.51
N LEU A 106 4.65 -7.90 9.59
CA LEU A 106 4.74 -7.38 10.97
C LEU A 106 6.16 -7.42 11.55
N ASN A 107 7.14 -7.89 10.77
CA ASN A 107 8.53 -7.99 11.21
C ASN A 107 9.21 -6.60 11.20
N PRO A 108 10.01 -6.27 12.23
CA PRO A 108 10.74 -5.00 12.25
C PRO A 108 11.77 -4.87 11.11
N ASP A 109 12.25 -5.98 10.55
CA ASP A 109 13.19 -5.96 9.44
C ASP A 109 12.49 -5.53 8.14
N GLU A 110 12.83 -4.35 7.63
CA GLU A 110 12.28 -3.80 6.38
C GLU A 110 12.53 -4.72 5.19
N GLY A 111 13.72 -5.33 5.09
CA GLY A 111 14.07 -6.24 4.01
C GLY A 111 13.17 -7.47 3.98
N LEU A 112 12.77 -7.98 5.14
CA LEU A 112 11.83 -9.08 5.26
C LEU A 112 10.39 -8.67 4.90
N ARG A 113 9.98 -7.44 5.25
CA ARG A 113 8.70 -6.89 4.80
C ARG A 113 8.65 -6.74 3.28
N ILE A 114 9.70 -6.16 2.68
CA ILE A 114 9.84 -6.07 1.21
C ILE A 114 9.79 -7.47 0.58
N HIS A 115 10.53 -8.43 1.13
CA HIS A 115 10.51 -9.80 0.63
C HIS A 115 9.11 -10.41 0.68
N ALA A 116 8.36 -10.17 1.76
CA ALA A 116 6.97 -10.63 1.88
C ALA A 116 6.08 -10.03 0.78
N VAL A 117 6.21 -8.72 0.51
CA VAL A 117 5.49 -8.07 -0.60
C VAL A 117 5.83 -8.71 -1.94
N MET A 118 7.12 -8.92 -2.21
CA MET A 118 7.59 -9.52 -3.46
C MET A 118 7.14 -10.97 -3.66
N MET A 119 6.73 -11.67 -2.59
CA MET A 119 6.19 -13.03 -2.63
C MET A 119 4.65 -13.08 -2.70
N THR A 120 3.98 -11.93 -2.64
CA THR A 120 2.51 -11.86 -2.79
C THR A 120 2.01 -12.45 -4.12
N PRO A 121 2.72 -12.34 -5.27
CA PRO A 121 2.30 -12.99 -6.51
C PRO A 121 2.05 -14.49 -6.39
N SER A 122 2.76 -15.17 -5.50
CA SER A 122 2.67 -16.62 -5.28
C SER A 122 1.35 -17.05 -4.61
N ILE A 123 0.54 -16.08 -4.16
CA ILE A 123 -0.79 -16.29 -3.58
C ILE A 123 -1.90 -15.56 -4.35
N TYR A 124 -1.69 -15.09 -5.59
CA TYR A 124 -2.74 -14.40 -6.36
C TYR A 124 -3.96 -15.28 -6.69
N GLN A 125 -3.82 -16.61 -6.64
CA GLN A 125 -4.94 -17.55 -6.67
C GLN A 125 -5.86 -17.46 -5.42
N PHE A 126 -5.41 -16.78 -4.36
CA PHE A 126 -6.17 -16.45 -3.15
C PHE A 126 -6.37 -14.93 -3.08
N PRO A 127 -7.31 -14.37 -3.88
CA PRO A 127 -7.39 -12.92 -4.11
C PRO A 127 -7.67 -12.11 -2.85
N GLU A 128 -8.43 -12.64 -1.90
CA GLU A 128 -8.71 -11.96 -0.63
C GLU A 128 -7.43 -11.84 0.23
N ASP A 129 -6.62 -12.89 0.31
CA ASP A 129 -5.33 -12.85 1.01
C ASP A 129 -4.33 -11.89 0.34
N ALA A 130 -4.23 -11.95 -0.99
CA ALA A 130 -3.36 -11.07 -1.75
C ALA A 130 -3.77 -9.59 -1.62
N THR A 131 -5.08 -9.30 -1.69
CA THR A 131 -5.63 -7.94 -1.53
C THR A 131 -5.31 -7.40 -0.14
N ASP A 132 -5.53 -8.20 0.90
CA ASP A 132 -5.26 -7.84 2.29
C ASP A 132 -3.77 -7.53 2.53
N ILE A 133 -2.87 -8.37 2.00
CA ILE A 133 -1.42 -8.17 2.08
C ILE A 133 -0.97 -6.91 1.33
N LEU A 134 -1.48 -6.67 0.11
CA LEU A 134 -1.15 -5.46 -0.66
C LEU A 134 -1.71 -4.19 0.01
N ALA A 135 -2.89 -4.26 0.62
CA ALA A 135 -3.48 -3.15 1.34
C ALA A 135 -2.66 -2.78 2.58
N ALA A 136 -2.26 -3.78 3.36
CA ALA A 136 -1.36 -3.60 4.48
C ALA A 136 -0.02 -2.99 4.02
N ALA A 137 0.64 -3.59 3.04
CA ALA A 137 1.93 -3.10 2.56
C ALA A 137 1.86 -1.68 1.95
N SER A 138 0.73 -1.29 1.37
CA SER A 138 0.51 0.06 0.86
C SER A 138 0.33 1.11 1.98
N CYS A 139 0.05 0.66 3.20
CA CYS A 139 -0.01 1.48 4.41
C CYS A 139 1.20 1.27 5.34
N ASP A 140 2.25 0.59 4.86
CA ASP A 140 3.47 0.39 5.63
C ASP A 140 4.15 1.73 5.95
N ASP A 141 4.84 1.79 7.07
CA ASP A 141 5.56 2.99 7.50
C ASP A 141 6.80 3.24 6.64
N SER A 142 7.42 2.19 6.09
CA SER A 142 8.53 2.28 5.14
C SER A 142 8.05 2.67 3.74
N ALA A 143 8.61 3.75 3.19
CA ALA A 143 8.32 4.18 1.82
C ALA A 143 8.73 3.13 0.77
N GLU A 144 9.78 2.38 1.06
CA GLU A 144 10.34 1.33 0.22
C GLU A 144 9.37 0.13 0.16
N VAL A 145 8.80 -0.29 1.30
CA VAL A 145 7.75 -1.32 1.34
C VAL A 145 6.51 -0.85 0.55
N ARG A 146 6.07 0.40 0.76
CA ARG A 146 4.95 0.98 0.00
C ARG A 146 5.22 1.00 -1.50
N SER A 147 6.42 1.37 -1.93
CA SER A 147 6.80 1.41 -3.34
C SER A 147 6.70 0.03 -3.99
N HIS A 148 7.18 -1.02 -3.30
CA HIS A 148 7.04 -2.39 -3.78
C HIS A 148 5.56 -2.83 -3.82
N ALA A 149 4.76 -2.45 -2.82
CA ALA A 149 3.34 -2.76 -2.78
C ALA A 149 2.59 -2.12 -3.98
N LEU A 150 2.89 -0.86 -4.29
CA LEU A 150 2.32 -0.15 -5.43
C LEU A 150 2.75 -0.76 -6.77
N GLN A 151 4.00 -1.21 -6.87
CA GLN A 151 4.46 -1.93 -8.06
C GLN A 151 3.63 -3.20 -8.28
N MET A 152 3.45 -4.02 -7.24
CA MET A 152 2.65 -5.25 -7.31
C MET A 152 1.16 -4.95 -7.57
N LEU A 153 0.63 -3.91 -6.93
CA LEU A 153 -0.75 -3.47 -7.11
C LEU A 153 -1.03 -3.02 -8.55
N ASN A 154 -0.06 -2.37 -9.21
CA ASN A 154 -0.21 -1.90 -10.58
C ASN A 154 -0.45 -3.03 -11.58
N GLU A 155 0.01 -4.24 -11.29
CA GLU A 155 -0.18 -5.43 -12.12
C GLU A 155 -1.55 -6.10 -11.87
N GLN A 156 -2.28 -5.68 -10.84
CA GLN A 156 -3.56 -6.28 -10.46
C GLN A 156 -4.73 -5.81 -11.34
N PRO A 157 -5.80 -6.63 -11.47
CA PRO A 157 -7.07 -6.20 -12.04
C PRO A 157 -7.68 -5.02 -11.28
N SER A 158 -8.51 -4.22 -11.97
CA SER A 158 -9.15 -3.05 -11.39
C SER A 158 -9.97 -3.35 -10.13
N GLU A 159 -10.59 -4.53 -10.03
CA GLU A 159 -11.36 -4.94 -8.86
C GLU A 159 -10.48 -5.00 -7.60
N THR A 160 -9.33 -5.69 -7.68
CA THR A 160 -8.34 -5.76 -6.60
C THR A 160 -7.80 -4.38 -6.26
N LYS A 161 -7.49 -3.55 -7.26
CA LYS A 161 -7.05 -2.16 -7.05
C LYS A 161 -8.06 -1.36 -6.25
N LEU A 162 -9.34 -1.42 -6.61
CA LEU A 162 -10.42 -0.72 -5.90
C LEU A 162 -10.53 -1.19 -4.44
N LYS A 163 -10.40 -2.49 -4.16
CA LYS A 163 -10.42 -3.02 -2.79
C LYS A 163 -9.24 -2.48 -1.97
N VAL A 164 -8.03 -2.46 -2.54
CA VAL A 164 -6.85 -1.87 -1.87
C VAL A 164 -7.04 -0.37 -1.65
N TYR A 165 -7.54 0.36 -2.66
CA TYR A 165 -7.76 1.79 -2.56
C TYR A 165 -8.85 2.17 -1.55
N ALA A 166 -9.90 1.35 -1.39
CA ALA A 166 -10.88 1.55 -0.33
C ALA A 166 -10.23 1.53 1.07
N THR A 167 -9.21 0.69 1.26
CA THR A 167 -8.40 0.66 2.48
C THR A 167 -7.47 1.87 2.60
N THR A 168 -6.66 2.14 1.57
CA THR A 168 -5.61 3.17 1.63
C THR A 168 -6.17 4.59 1.68
N LEU A 169 -7.42 4.80 1.24
CA LEU A 169 -8.13 6.08 1.37
C LEU A 169 -8.34 6.49 2.83
N GLY A 170 -8.46 5.51 3.73
CA GLY A 170 -8.55 5.72 5.18
C GLY A 170 -7.21 5.62 5.92
N SER A 171 -6.09 5.59 5.19
CA SER A 171 -4.77 5.46 5.79
C SER A 171 -4.46 6.63 6.74
N PRO A 172 -3.79 6.39 7.88
CA PRO A 172 -3.31 7.48 8.74
C PRO A 172 -2.25 8.35 8.06
N LEU A 173 -1.55 7.81 7.06
CA LEU A 173 -0.50 8.51 6.32
C LEU A 173 -1.12 9.39 5.22
N ALA A 174 -0.96 10.71 5.34
CA ALA A 174 -1.51 11.67 4.38
C ALA A 174 -1.03 11.40 2.93
N GLU A 175 0.26 11.11 2.75
CA GLU A 175 0.84 10.77 1.44
C GLU A 175 0.14 9.57 0.77
N VAL A 176 -0.28 8.57 1.56
CA VAL A 176 -0.95 7.37 1.06
C VAL A 176 -2.38 7.71 0.63
N ARG A 177 -3.10 8.50 1.44
CA ARG A 177 -4.44 8.97 1.09
C ARG A 177 -4.43 9.78 -0.21
N GLU A 178 -3.46 10.68 -0.35
CA GLU A 178 -3.31 11.55 -1.51
C GLU A 178 -2.99 10.77 -2.78
N MET A 179 -2.04 9.84 -2.71
CA MET A 179 -1.75 8.94 -3.82
C MET A 179 -2.96 8.09 -4.21
N THR A 180 -3.75 7.64 -3.22
CA THR A 180 -5.00 6.90 -3.47
C THR A 180 -6.01 7.74 -4.24
N VAL A 181 -6.22 9.01 -3.86
CA VAL A 181 -7.13 9.93 -4.57
C VAL A 181 -6.70 10.10 -6.04
N LEU A 182 -5.40 10.31 -6.28
CA LEU A 182 -4.87 10.45 -7.64
C LEU A 182 -5.07 9.18 -8.48
N GLU A 183 -4.85 8.00 -7.90
CA GLU A 183 -5.03 6.73 -8.61
C GLU A 183 -6.51 6.45 -8.91
N LEU A 184 -7.42 6.71 -7.98
CA LEU A 184 -8.87 6.63 -8.22
C LEU A 184 -9.29 7.59 -9.35
N GLY A 185 -8.75 8.80 -9.37
CA GLY A 185 -8.93 9.78 -10.44
C GLY A 185 -8.48 9.27 -11.82
N ARG A 186 -7.38 8.53 -11.87
CA ARG A 186 -6.86 7.92 -13.11
C ARG A 186 -7.71 6.76 -13.61
N MET A 187 -8.33 6.00 -12.70
CA MET A 187 -9.19 4.87 -13.08
C MET A 187 -10.45 5.32 -13.84
N LYS A 188 -10.96 6.53 -13.56
CA LYS A 188 -12.11 7.14 -14.26
C LYS A 188 -13.29 6.19 -14.42
N SER A 189 -13.68 5.53 -13.35
CA SER A 189 -14.80 4.60 -13.34
C SER A 189 -15.81 4.96 -12.28
N LYS A 190 -17.06 4.49 -12.43
CA LYS A 190 -18.11 4.70 -11.42
C LYS A 190 -17.69 4.20 -10.03
N PRO A 191 -17.14 2.98 -9.87
CA PRO A 191 -16.67 2.53 -8.55
C PRO A 191 -15.54 3.40 -7.98
N ALA A 192 -14.64 3.92 -8.83
CA ALA A 192 -13.56 4.79 -8.35
C ALA A 192 -14.11 6.15 -7.89
N LEU A 193 -15.09 6.70 -8.60
CA LEU A 193 -15.80 7.93 -8.21
C LEU A 193 -16.55 7.76 -6.88
N GLU A 194 -17.19 6.60 -6.69
CA GLU A 194 -17.89 6.27 -5.44
C GLU A 194 -16.92 6.19 -4.25
N LEU A 195 -15.72 5.64 -4.45
CA LEU A 195 -14.66 5.69 -3.43
C LEU A 195 -14.17 7.12 -3.17
N LEU A 196 -14.01 7.96 -4.21
CA LEU A 196 -13.68 9.37 -4.00
C LEU A 196 -14.70 10.07 -3.12
N PHE A 197 -16.00 9.82 -3.30
CA PHE A 197 -17.03 10.37 -2.41
C PHE A 197 -16.81 9.95 -0.95
N GLN A 198 -16.49 8.68 -0.69
CA GLN A 198 -16.18 8.19 0.67
C GLN A 198 -15.03 8.97 1.32
N GLY A 199 -14.08 9.47 0.52
CA GLY A 199 -12.99 10.33 0.96
C GLY A 199 -13.44 11.56 1.74
N LEU A 200 -14.59 12.14 1.39
CA LEU A 200 -15.18 13.30 2.07
C LEU A 200 -15.67 12.97 3.50
N GLY A 201 -15.86 11.68 3.82
CA GLY A 201 -16.35 11.20 5.10
C GLY A 201 -15.29 11.08 6.21
N TYR A 202 -13.99 11.23 5.88
CA TYR A 202 -12.92 11.04 6.88
C TYR A 202 -12.69 12.24 7.81
N GLY A 203 -13.38 13.36 7.59
CA GLY A 203 -13.42 14.49 8.54
C GLY A 203 -12.14 15.34 8.63
N ASP A 204 -11.21 15.17 7.70
CA ASP A 204 -10.00 15.98 7.53
C ASP A 204 -10.24 17.05 6.45
N PRO A 205 -10.34 18.35 6.78
CA PRO A 205 -10.65 19.40 5.80
C PRO A 205 -9.64 19.52 4.66
N ASP A 206 -8.34 19.33 4.94
CA ASP A 206 -7.29 19.42 3.93
C ASP A 206 -7.39 18.24 2.97
N PHE A 207 -7.70 17.05 3.49
CA PHE A 207 -7.93 15.88 2.67
C PHE A 207 -9.22 16.01 1.84
N SER A 208 -10.32 16.49 2.43
CA SER A 208 -11.57 16.75 1.72
C SER A 208 -11.40 17.77 0.58
N MET A 209 -10.53 18.76 0.74
CA MET A 209 -10.18 19.68 -0.34
C MET A 209 -9.52 18.95 -1.52
N LYS A 210 -8.57 18.05 -1.26
CA LYS A 210 -7.90 17.25 -2.31
C LYS A 210 -8.86 16.31 -3.03
N VAL A 211 -9.77 15.67 -2.28
CA VAL A 211 -10.85 14.88 -2.85
C VAL A 211 -11.73 15.74 -3.75
N ASN A 212 -12.14 16.92 -3.30
CA ASN A 212 -12.96 17.85 -4.08
C ASN A 212 -12.26 18.40 -5.33
N ASP A 213 -10.94 18.59 -5.29
CA ASP A 213 -10.17 18.98 -6.48
C ASP A 213 -10.21 17.89 -7.56
N GLU A 214 -10.10 16.62 -7.16
CA GLU A 214 -10.24 15.49 -8.08
C GLU A 214 -11.68 15.35 -8.60
N LEU A 215 -12.69 15.45 -7.72
CA LEU A 215 -14.11 15.44 -8.12
C LEU A 215 -14.44 16.58 -9.09
N SER A 216 -13.90 17.78 -8.85
CA SER A 216 -14.06 18.93 -9.75
C SER A 216 -13.46 18.65 -11.13
N THR A 217 -12.37 17.88 -11.19
CA THR A 217 -11.72 17.49 -12.46
C THR A 217 -12.54 16.45 -13.22
N LEU A 218 -13.10 15.46 -12.52
CA LEU A 218 -13.82 14.34 -13.13
C LEU A 218 -15.25 14.69 -13.55
N ILE A 219 -15.97 15.40 -12.68
CA ILE A 219 -17.43 15.60 -12.82
C ILE A 219 -17.86 17.06 -12.70
N ASN A 220 -16.91 18.00 -12.57
CA ASN A 220 -17.17 19.43 -12.41
C ASN A 220 -18.12 19.74 -11.24
N ALA A 221 -17.89 19.08 -10.10
CA ALA A 221 -18.66 19.24 -8.88
C ALA A 221 -17.75 19.23 -7.64
N ARG A 222 -18.21 19.88 -6.58
CA ARG A 222 -17.60 19.90 -5.24
C ARG A 222 -18.72 19.73 -4.22
N PHE A 223 -18.39 19.14 -3.07
CA PHE A 223 -19.35 18.83 -2.03
C PHE A 223 -18.76 19.12 -0.65
N ASP A 224 -19.58 19.62 0.25
CA ASP A 224 -19.19 19.91 1.63
C ASP A 224 -19.18 18.64 2.48
N SER A 225 -19.89 17.58 2.05
CA SER A 225 -20.01 16.33 2.78
C SER A 225 -20.24 15.12 1.88
N LEU A 226 -19.98 13.94 2.44
CA LEU A 226 -20.33 12.65 1.82
C LEU A 226 -21.83 12.53 1.52
N ASP A 227 -22.71 13.00 2.42
CA ASP A 227 -24.16 12.93 2.23
C ASP A 227 -24.62 13.74 1.03
N GLU A 228 -24.06 14.94 0.85
CA GLU A 228 -24.32 15.78 -0.32
C GLU A 228 -23.84 15.12 -1.61
N ALA A 229 -22.61 14.60 -1.62
CA ALA A 229 -22.03 13.89 -2.76
C ALA A 229 -22.89 12.67 -3.16
N ASN A 230 -23.33 11.88 -2.19
CA ASN A 230 -24.20 10.72 -2.41
C ASN A 230 -25.56 11.14 -2.97
N GLY A 231 -26.15 12.21 -2.44
CA GLY A 231 -27.40 12.77 -2.95
C GLY A 231 -27.29 13.21 -4.41
N TRP A 232 -26.20 13.90 -4.75
CA TRP A 232 -25.91 14.29 -6.12
C TRP A 232 -25.70 13.08 -7.04
N TRP A 233 -24.92 12.09 -6.61
CA TRP A 233 -24.63 10.90 -7.41
C TRP A 233 -25.89 10.12 -7.74
N LYS A 234 -26.78 9.92 -6.75
CA LYS A 234 -28.07 9.26 -6.95
C LYS A 234 -28.93 9.93 -8.03
N ALA A 235 -28.86 11.26 -8.15
CA ALA A 235 -29.62 12.02 -9.14
C ALA A 235 -28.94 12.10 -10.52
N ASN A 236 -27.64 11.85 -10.61
CA ASN A 236 -26.86 12.12 -11.83
C ASN A 236 -26.14 10.90 -12.41
N SER A 237 -26.02 9.78 -11.70
CA SER A 237 -25.25 8.59 -12.13
C SER A 237 -25.70 8.00 -13.47
N VAL A 238 -26.98 8.16 -13.82
CA VAL A 238 -27.55 7.73 -15.10
C VAL A 238 -27.03 8.53 -16.30
N LYS A 239 -26.51 9.75 -16.06
CA LYS A 239 -25.93 10.62 -17.09
C LYS A 239 -24.50 10.24 -17.44
N PHE A 240 -23.92 9.28 -16.73
CA PHE A 240 -22.53 8.84 -16.92
C PHE A 240 -22.49 7.37 -17.31
N ASP A 241 -21.60 7.03 -18.23
CA ASP A 241 -21.25 5.64 -18.51
C ASP A 241 -20.23 5.09 -17.50
N GLU A 242 -19.79 3.84 -17.69
CA GLU A 242 -18.80 3.19 -16.82
C GLU A 242 -17.43 3.87 -16.79
N ARG A 243 -17.14 4.74 -17.76
CA ARG A 243 -15.90 5.50 -17.91
C ARG A 243 -16.06 6.98 -17.52
N LEU A 244 -17.17 7.30 -16.85
CA LEU A 244 -17.56 8.67 -16.47
C LEU A 244 -17.69 9.62 -17.65
N MET A 245 -17.92 9.11 -18.86
CA MET A 245 -18.28 9.93 -20.01
C MET A 245 -19.75 10.29 -19.92
N ARG A 246 -20.09 11.56 -20.15
CA ARG A 246 -21.49 11.99 -20.20
C ARG A 246 -22.17 11.34 -21.39
N ILE A 247 -23.29 10.68 -21.13
CA ILE A 247 -24.20 10.16 -22.13
C ILE A 247 -25.08 11.36 -22.50
N GLU A 248 -24.90 11.93 -23.70
CA GLU A 248 -25.71 13.06 -24.17
C GLU A 248 -27.21 12.67 -24.16
N ASP A 249 -28.06 13.62 -23.73
CA ASP A 249 -29.53 13.49 -23.75
C ASP A 249 -30.09 13.65 -25.18
#